data_AF-A0A9X9M1S4-F1
#
_entry.id   AF-A0A9X9M1S4-F1
#
_cell.length_a   1.000
_cell.length_b   1.000
_cell.length_c   1.000
_cell.angle_alpha   90.00
_cell.angle_beta   90.00
_cell.angle_gamma   90.00
#
_symmetry.space_group_name_H-M   'P 1'
#
loop_
_entity.id
_entity.type
_entity.pdbx_description
1 polymer ?
#
loop_
_entity_poly.entity_id
_entity_poly.type
_entity_poly.pdbx_seq_one_letter_code
_entity_poly.pdbx_strand_id
1 'polypeptide(L)'
;SRAALWVRETPAQSSEAANVPLVSELAINDIHFDDFSLDVDAMITAALRMFMELGMVQKFKIDYETLCRWLLTVRKNYRMVLYHNWRHAFNVCQLMFAMLTIVILRGPGDLHVLFCNCLV
;
A
#
# COMPACT_ATOMS: atom_id res chain seq x y z
N SER A 1 -9.24 -5.02 -17.64
CA SER A 1 -8.86 -3.97 -16.66
C SER A 1 -7.34 -3.90 -16.59
N ARG A 2 -6.76 -2.70 -16.42
CA ARG A 2 -5.30 -2.46 -16.44
C ARG A 2 -4.54 -3.31 -15.40
N ALA A 3 -5.20 -3.73 -14.33
CA ALA A 3 -4.65 -4.66 -13.33
C ALA A 3 -4.16 -6.02 -13.88
N ALA A 4 -4.69 -6.51 -15.02
CA ALA A 4 -4.34 -7.82 -15.56
C ALA A 4 -3.04 -7.83 -16.41
N LEU A 5 -2.51 -6.65 -16.77
CA LEU A 5 -1.31 -6.53 -17.60
C LEU A 5 -0.01 -6.70 -16.79
N TRP A 6 -0.07 -6.57 -15.46
CA TRP A 6 1.10 -6.62 -14.57
C TRP A 6 1.58 -8.03 -14.20
N VAL A 7 0.94 -9.09 -14.70
CA VAL A 7 1.17 -10.48 -14.23
C VAL A 7 1.91 -11.34 -15.26
N ARG A 8 2.26 -10.82 -16.45
CA ARG A 8 2.70 -11.67 -17.57
C ARG A 8 4.12 -11.53 -18.10
N GLU A 9 4.99 -10.68 -17.56
CA GLU A 9 6.38 -10.59 -18.06
C GLU A 9 7.39 -10.43 -16.91
N THR A 10 8.34 -11.36 -16.79
CA THR A 10 9.59 -11.22 -16.01
C THR A 10 10.77 -11.23 -16.99
N PRO A 11 12.01 -10.74 -16.69
CA PRO A 11 12.55 -10.26 -15.42
C PRO A 11 13.27 -8.88 -15.52
N ALA A 12 12.88 -7.89 -14.69
CA ALA A 12 13.74 -6.73 -14.39
C ALA A 12 13.31 -6.06 -13.08
N GLN A 13 13.87 -6.52 -11.96
CA GLN A 13 13.60 -6.01 -10.60
C GLN A 13 14.00 -4.54 -10.38
N SER A 14 14.41 -3.77 -11.40
CA SER A 14 14.86 -2.37 -11.28
C SER A 14 13.97 -1.33 -11.98
N SER A 15 13.05 -1.71 -12.87
CA SER A 15 12.26 -0.73 -13.67
C SER A 15 10.80 -0.59 -13.26
N GLU A 16 10.18 -1.57 -12.60
CA GLU A 16 8.73 -1.55 -12.31
C GLU A 16 8.38 -0.69 -11.09
N ALA A 17 9.28 -0.63 -10.10
CA ALA A 17 9.17 0.29 -8.96
C ALA A 17 9.20 1.77 -9.37
N ALA A 18 9.80 2.08 -10.53
CA ALA A 18 9.94 3.45 -11.02
C ALA A 18 8.62 4.06 -11.53
N ASN A 19 7.60 3.23 -11.81
CA ASN A 19 6.29 3.67 -12.30
C ASN A 19 5.24 3.84 -11.19
N VAL A 20 5.60 3.60 -9.93
CA VAL A 20 4.69 3.83 -8.80
C VAL A 20 4.64 5.35 -8.51
N PRO A 21 3.47 6.00 -8.47
CA PRO A 21 3.32 7.43 -8.18
C PRO A 21 3.90 7.82 -6.81
N LEU A 22 4.45 9.04 -6.70
CA LEU A 22 5.04 9.56 -5.45
C LEU A 22 4.00 9.70 -4.33
N VAL A 23 4.46 9.67 -3.08
CA VAL A 23 3.61 9.89 -1.89
C VAL A 23 2.82 11.19 -2.01
N SER A 24 3.48 12.26 -2.47
CA SER A 24 2.87 13.58 -2.68
C SER A 24 1.85 13.61 -3.82
N GLU A 25 2.05 12.79 -4.86
CA GLU A 25 1.11 12.70 -6.00
C GLU A 25 -0.19 12.00 -5.59
N LEU A 26 -0.10 11.09 -4.62
CA LEU A 26 -1.24 10.35 -4.07
C LEU A 26 -1.84 11.03 -2.83
N ALA A 27 -1.21 12.08 -2.31
CA ALA A 27 -1.56 12.76 -1.05
C ALA A 27 -1.71 11.83 0.17
N ILE A 28 -1.08 10.65 0.16
CA ILE A 28 -1.27 9.62 1.19
C ILE A 28 -0.53 9.89 2.51
N ASN A 29 0.30 10.92 2.57
CA ASN A 29 0.92 11.38 3.83
C ASN A 29 0.10 12.47 4.55
N ASP A 30 -1.05 12.88 4.03
CA ASP A 30 -1.94 13.85 4.69
C ASP A 30 -2.88 13.15 5.68
N ILE A 31 -3.03 13.71 6.88
CA ILE A 31 -4.00 13.23 7.88
C ILE A 31 -5.45 13.56 7.50
N HIS A 32 -5.63 14.52 6.59
CA HIS A 32 -6.92 14.92 6.01
C HIS A 32 -7.13 14.31 4.61
N PHE A 33 -6.47 13.18 4.33
CA PHE A 33 -6.58 12.47 3.07
C PHE A 33 -8.05 12.22 2.67
N ASP A 34 -8.42 12.68 1.46
CA ASP A 34 -9.72 12.38 0.85
C ASP A 34 -9.66 10.98 0.22
N ASP A 35 -10.34 10.04 0.85
CA ASP A 35 -10.28 8.66 0.40
C ASP A 35 -11.00 8.46 -0.95
N PHE A 36 -12.03 9.25 -1.26
CA PHE A 36 -12.76 9.15 -2.52
C PHE A 36 -11.94 9.60 -3.74
N SER A 37 -10.80 10.25 -3.52
CA SER A 37 -9.88 10.67 -4.59
C SER A 37 -9.23 9.49 -5.34
N LEU A 38 -9.19 8.29 -4.74
CA LEU A 38 -8.58 7.10 -5.32
C LEU A 38 -9.63 6.05 -5.71
N ASP A 39 -9.47 5.41 -6.87
CA ASP A 39 -10.20 4.18 -7.19
C ASP A 39 -9.52 2.93 -6.58
N VAL A 40 -10.13 1.75 -6.74
CA VAL A 40 -9.62 0.51 -6.13
C VAL A 40 -8.21 0.16 -6.63
N ASP A 41 -7.91 0.38 -7.91
CA ASP A 41 -6.60 0.07 -8.49
C ASP A 41 -5.56 1.06 -7.93
N ALA A 42 -5.90 2.35 -7.84
CA ALA A 42 -5.06 3.39 -7.25
C ALA A 42 -4.81 3.16 -5.75
N MET A 43 -5.79 2.64 -5.00
CA MET A 43 -5.61 2.26 -3.59
C MET A 43 -4.60 1.11 -3.44
N ILE A 44 -4.58 0.13 -4.35
CA ILE A 44 -3.57 -0.93 -4.34
C ILE A 44 -2.18 -0.36 -4.64
N THR A 45 -2.07 0.51 -5.63
CA THR A 45 -0.81 1.20 -5.96
C THR A 45 -0.34 2.09 -4.81
N ALA A 46 -1.25 2.77 -4.12
CA ALA A 46 -0.95 3.58 -2.95
C ALA A 46 -0.46 2.72 -1.78
N ALA A 47 -1.11 1.60 -1.49
CA ALA A 47 -0.65 0.66 -0.47
C ALA A 47 0.76 0.15 -0.79
N LEU A 48 1.01 -0.24 -2.05
CA LEU A 48 2.35 -0.61 -2.52
C LEU A 48 3.38 0.50 -2.27
N ARG A 49 3.05 1.77 -2.58
CA ARG A 49 3.92 2.92 -2.29
C ARG A 49 4.22 3.04 -0.79
N MET A 50 3.22 2.85 0.09
CA MET A 50 3.45 2.91 1.55
C MET A 50 4.47 1.86 2.01
N PHE A 51 4.38 0.62 1.54
CA PHE A 51 5.35 -0.44 1.85
C PHE A 51 6.78 -0.08 1.39
N MET A 52 6.89 0.53 0.22
CA MET A 52 8.18 0.99 -0.32
C MET A 52 8.75 2.14 0.52
N GLU A 53 7.93 3.14 0.84
CA GLU A 53 8.34 4.36 1.57
C GLU A 53 8.73 4.06 3.03
N LEU A 54 8.06 3.10 3.67
CA LEU A 54 8.44 2.60 5.00
C LEU A 54 9.69 1.71 4.98
N GLY A 55 10.30 1.49 3.81
CA GLY A 55 11.51 0.69 3.63
C GLY A 55 11.30 -0.81 3.88
N MET A 56 10.06 -1.28 3.97
CA MET A 56 9.72 -2.66 4.32
C MET A 56 10.15 -3.65 3.23
N VAL A 57 10.00 -3.24 1.96
CA VAL A 57 10.40 -4.03 0.80
C VAL A 57 11.89 -4.41 0.89
N GLN A 58 12.75 -3.43 1.17
CA GLN A 58 14.20 -3.65 1.29
C GLN A 58 14.55 -4.40 2.58
N LYS A 59 13.97 -4.00 3.72
CA LYS A 59 14.25 -4.58 5.03
C LYS A 59 13.94 -6.07 5.11
N PHE A 60 12.78 -6.47 4.59
CA PHE A 60 12.31 -7.86 4.62
C PHE A 60 12.59 -8.63 3.33
N LYS A 61 13.27 -8.01 2.36
CA LYS A 61 13.60 -8.60 1.05
C LYS A 61 12.35 -9.13 0.34
N ILE A 62 11.28 -8.35 0.37
CA ILE A 62 10.00 -8.72 -0.24
C ILE A 62 10.13 -8.52 -1.74
N ASP A 63 9.87 -9.57 -2.51
CA ASP A 63 9.81 -9.46 -3.96
C ASP A 63 8.58 -8.64 -4.40
N TYR A 64 8.76 -7.78 -5.40
CA TYR A 64 7.73 -6.86 -5.90
C TYR A 64 6.45 -7.59 -6.32
N GLU A 65 6.59 -8.66 -7.11
CA GLU A 65 5.46 -9.43 -7.62
C GLU A 65 4.72 -10.13 -6.48
N THR A 66 5.47 -10.61 -5.50
CA THR A 66 4.93 -11.21 -4.27
C THR A 66 4.09 -10.22 -3.47
N LEU A 67 4.58 -8.98 -3.28
CA LEU A 67 3.83 -7.92 -2.59
C LEU A 67 2.56 -7.53 -3.37
N CYS A 68 2.66 -7.36 -4.69
CA CYS A 68 1.51 -7.04 -5.54
C CYS A 68 0.44 -8.13 -5.47
N ARG A 69 0.82 -9.41 -5.59
CA ARG A 69 -0.11 -10.54 -5.44
C ARG A 69 -0.74 -10.59 -4.05
N TRP A 70 0.04 -10.31 -3.01
CA TRP A 70 -0.48 -10.28 -1.64
C TRP A 70 -1.53 -9.17 -1.48
N LEU A 71 -1.25 -7.94 -1.91
CA LEU A 71 -2.20 -6.83 -1.85
C LEU A 71 -3.51 -7.12 -2.62
N LEU A 72 -3.39 -7.68 -3.84
CA LEU A 72 -4.54 -8.10 -4.64
C LEU A 72 -5.36 -9.18 -3.93
N THR A 73 -4.68 -10.13 -3.28
CA THR A 73 -5.32 -11.21 -2.52
C THR A 73 -6.06 -10.66 -1.31
N VAL A 74 -5.42 -9.80 -0.52
CA VAL A 74 -6.05 -9.13 0.62
C VAL A 74 -7.32 -8.38 0.19
N ARG A 75 -7.21 -7.51 -0.82
CA ARG A 75 -8.35 -6.75 -1.36
C ARG A 75 -9.50 -7.65 -1.84
N LYS A 76 -9.19 -8.80 -2.45
CA LYS A 76 -10.20 -9.78 -2.91
C LYS A 76 -10.93 -10.46 -1.75
N ASN A 77 -10.29 -10.60 -0.58
CA ASN A 77 -10.87 -11.28 0.57
C ASN A 77 -11.78 -10.39 1.44
N TYR A 78 -11.75 -9.07 1.27
CA TYR A 78 -12.73 -8.18 1.89
C TYR A 78 -14.11 -8.33 1.23
N ARG A 79 -15.15 -8.51 2.07
CA ARG A 79 -16.54 -8.59 1.63
C ARG A 79 -17.07 -7.20 1.25
N MET A 80 -18.02 -7.16 0.31
CA MET A 80 -18.73 -5.92 -0.05
C MET A 80 -19.84 -5.62 0.98
N VAL A 81 -19.44 -5.10 2.14
CA VAL A 81 -20.33 -4.62 3.20
C VAL A 81 -20.24 -3.10 3.35
N LEU A 82 -21.19 -2.50 4.05
CA LEU A 82 -21.33 -1.04 4.12
C LEU A 82 -20.08 -0.32 4.69
N TYR A 83 -19.40 -0.91 5.66
CA TYR A 83 -18.28 -0.24 6.35
C TYR A 83 -16.99 -1.07 6.37
N HIS A 84 -17.00 -2.28 6.96
CA HIS A 84 -15.82 -3.15 7.09
C HIS A 84 -15.44 -3.83 5.76
N ASN A 85 -15.09 -3.02 4.77
CA ASN A 85 -14.68 -3.40 3.43
C ASN A 85 -13.23 -2.95 3.17
N TRP A 86 -12.72 -3.25 1.98
CA TRP A 86 -11.36 -2.89 1.56
C TRP A 86 -11.04 -1.39 1.76
N ARG A 87 -11.99 -0.51 1.50
CA ARG A 87 -11.78 0.93 1.60
C ARG A 87 -11.56 1.37 3.03
N HIS A 88 -12.31 0.82 3.98
CA HIS A 88 -12.07 1.06 5.39
C HIS A 88 -10.69 0.57 5.85
N ALA A 89 -10.31 -0.67 5.48
CA ALA A 89 -8.98 -1.21 5.81
C ALA A 89 -7.84 -0.35 5.24
N PHE A 90 -7.98 0.08 3.99
CA PHE A 90 -7.04 1.00 3.36
C PHE A 90 -6.95 2.34 4.11
N ASN A 91 -8.07 2.94 4.53
CA ASN A 91 -8.06 4.22 5.24
C ASN A 91 -7.36 4.11 6.61
N VAL A 92 -7.57 3.01 7.34
CA VAL A 92 -6.85 2.72 8.59
C VAL A 92 -5.34 2.59 8.33
N CYS A 93 -4.97 1.88 7.25
CA CYS A 93 -3.59 1.71 6.81
C CYS A 93 -2.93 3.04 6.40
N GLN A 94 -3.64 3.88 5.64
CA GLN A 94 -3.18 5.20 5.21
C GLN A 94 -2.97 6.14 6.41
N LEU A 95 -3.89 6.16 7.38
CA LEU A 95 -3.73 6.97 8.58
C LEU A 95 -2.51 6.53 9.40
N MET A 96 -2.30 5.22 9.55
CA MET A 96 -1.10 4.68 10.19
C MET A 96 0.15 5.16 9.44
N PHE A 97 0.18 5.06 8.11
CA PHE A 97 1.28 5.55 7.29
C PHE A 97 1.54 7.07 7.47
N ALA A 98 0.50 7.90 7.49
CA ALA A 98 0.62 9.34 7.73
C ALA A 98 1.22 9.62 9.13
N MET A 99 0.76 8.91 10.17
CA MET A 99 1.34 9.03 11.52
C MET A 99 2.82 8.65 11.56
N LEU A 100 3.21 7.56 10.88
CA LEU A 100 4.60 7.09 10.82
C LEU A 100 5.52 8.04 10.08
N THR A 101 5.01 8.72 9.06
CA THR A 101 5.79 9.65 8.23
C THR A 101 5.88 11.05 8.83
N ILE A 102 4.85 11.52 9.54
CA ILE A 102 4.80 12.86 10.15
C ILE A 102 5.45 12.90 11.54
N VAL A 103 5.19 11.92 12.41
CA VAL A 103 5.45 12.06 13.88
C VAL A 103 6.89 11.69 14.29
N ILE A 104 7.84 11.54 13.36
CA ILE A 104 9.23 11.10 13.67
C ILE A 104 9.24 9.72 14.38
N LEU A 105 8.18 8.91 14.26
CA LEU A 105 8.15 7.53 14.75
C LEU A 105 8.88 6.57 13.79
N ARG A 106 10.06 6.98 13.30
CA ARG A 106 10.94 6.16 12.43
C ARG A 106 11.70 5.07 13.20
N GLY A 107 11.08 4.50 14.23
CA GLY A 107 11.52 3.34 15.02
C GLY A 107 10.43 2.99 16.03
N PRO A 108 10.33 1.74 16.58
CA PRO A 108 11.05 0.48 16.40
C PRO A 108 10.40 -0.48 15.37
N GLY A 109 11.04 -1.61 15.07
CA GLY A 109 10.58 -2.59 14.06
C GLY A 109 9.16 -3.15 14.27
N ASP A 110 8.63 -3.10 15.50
CA ASP A 110 7.29 -3.57 15.86
C ASP A 110 6.17 -2.74 15.20
N LEU A 111 6.46 -1.48 14.90
CA LEU A 111 5.47 -0.56 14.35
C LEU A 111 5.17 -0.84 12.86
N HIS A 112 6.12 -1.46 12.15
CA HIS A 112 5.90 -1.93 10.78
C HIS A 112 4.96 -3.15 10.73
N VAL A 113 4.97 -3.99 11.78
CA VAL A 113 4.03 -5.12 11.89
C VAL A 113 2.62 -4.61 12.14
N LEU A 114 2.48 -3.57 12.97
CA LEU A 114 1.18 -2.92 13.20
C LEU A 114 0.60 -2.35 11.91
N PHE A 115 1.43 -1.76 11.04
CA PHE A 115 1.01 -1.30 9.71
C PHE A 115 0.47 -2.42 8.82
N CYS A 116 1.15 -3.58 8.76
CA CYS A 116 0.63 -4.73 8.00
C CYS A 116 -0.73 -5.20 8.51
N ASN A 117 -0.96 -5.15 9.83
CA ASN A 117 -2.21 -5.55 10.44
C ASN A 117 -3.39 -4.63 10.08
N CYS A 118 -3.14 -3.39 9.60
CA CYS A 118 -4.21 -2.52 9.16
C CYS A 118 -4.94 -3.03 7.90
N LEU A 119 -4.30 -3.91 7.14
CA LEU A 119 -4.84 -4.46 5.89
C LEU A 119 -5.47 -5.86 6.04
N VAL A 120 -5.44 -6.48 7.23
CA VAL A 120 -5.95 -7.85 7.47
C VAL A 120 -7.06 -7.90 8.50
#